data_AF-A0A0E3ZI61-F1
#
_entry.id   AF-A0A0E3ZI61-F1
#
_cell.length_a   1.000
_cell.length_b   1.000
_cell.length_c   1.000
_cell.angle_alpha   90.00
_cell.angle_beta   90.00
_cell.angle_gamma   90.00
#
_symmetry.space_group_name_H-M   'P 1'
#
loop_
_entity.id
_entity.type
_entity.pdbx_description
1 polymer ?
#
loop_
_entity_poly.entity_id
_entity_poly.type
_entity_poly.pdbx_seq_one_letter_code
_entity_poly.pdbx_strand_id
1 'polypeptide(L)'
;MKFQTDWLGSDPVFYNTSTGKINHNINEVVDIQNLEFDPEGLNNYLDYGYSVFGQTPLKHVRYLLPNSSIQNLDGKLVIEQQQDPSLDLLGMQSLEEDLIGNLYDSVELWSSSMQGNIIIPTSGGFDSRLLNLLVKDKSRIRSYTYGISSRQSDSEEVVKAKCISDILGTHWEQIELGEFHKYLDYWDELYGISTHAHGMYHVEFYSKILQRTKLGMPLLSGIIGDAWSGNVKIPSINSPDDLKWLGYSHGVSATSKASIFRTTAKLKEAYFEEKRQNLTDSNFRIVEAMRFKMVLLSYLIRVPNSLGFKAWSPFLDISIATQMLNLPAHRKQDRIWQRDFFKKHSLNLEELNLSFSKKNTLDYQGMQKVRFKPLSEELLKEVVKPDYVSWINKRISNNAFNRLKNIFYSIPKIKTFGFSNDIMAAYYGYVTLKPIENLIRRRNSSIYG
;
A
#
# COMPACT_ATOMS: atom_id res chain seq x y z
N MET A 1 11.93 9.30 -25.10
CA MET A 1 11.06 8.23 -24.55
C MET A 1 9.93 8.92 -23.80
N LYS A 2 8.66 8.55 -24.06
CA LYS A 2 7.48 9.10 -23.37
C LYS A 2 7.04 8.12 -22.29
N PHE A 3 6.87 8.61 -21.07
CA PHE A 3 6.31 7.86 -19.95
C PHE A 3 4.87 8.30 -19.72
N GLN A 4 4.02 7.39 -19.24
CA GLN A 4 2.60 7.65 -19.01
C GLN A 4 2.14 6.95 -17.73
N THR A 5 1.23 7.59 -17.01
CA THR A 5 0.49 6.99 -15.89
C THR A 5 -0.89 6.59 -16.36
N ASP A 6 -1.39 5.47 -15.83
CA ASP A 6 -2.79 5.09 -16.00
C ASP A 6 -3.72 5.99 -15.17
N TRP A 7 -5.02 5.64 -15.17
CA TRP A 7 -6.06 6.40 -14.48
C TRP A 7 -5.94 6.41 -12.95
N LEU A 8 -5.12 5.56 -12.35
CA LEU A 8 -4.85 5.53 -10.90
C LEU A 8 -3.43 5.98 -10.55
N GLY A 9 -2.51 6.00 -11.51
CA GLY A 9 -1.07 6.04 -11.26
C GLY A 9 -0.55 4.74 -10.64
N SER A 10 -1.06 3.57 -11.08
CA SER A 10 -0.75 2.28 -10.44
C SER A 10 0.71 1.83 -10.55
N ASP A 11 1.41 2.33 -11.56
CA ASP A 11 2.87 2.24 -11.69
C ASP A 11 3.48 3.67 -11.62
N PRO A 12 3.98 4.09 -10.44
CA PRO A 12 4.46 5.45 -10.24
C PRO A 12 5.62 5.82 -11.17
N VAL A 13 5.52 6.96 -11.84
CA VAL A 13 6.59 7.56 -12.64
C VAL A 13 7.16 8.76 -11.88
N PHE A 14 8.44 8.72 -11.56
CA PHE A 14 9.16 9.81 -10.92
C PHE A 14 9.99 10.59 -11.94
N TYR A 15 10.20 11.87 -11.66
CA TYR A 15 11.03 12.72 -12.50
C TYR A 15 11.73 13.80 -11.70
N ASN A 16 12.86 14.27 -12.23
CA ASN A 16 13.64 15.34 -11.63
C ASN A 16 13.57 16.59 -12.51
N THR A 17 13.00 17.65 -11.96
CA THR A 17 12.76 18.95 -12.62
C THR A 17 14.04 19.71 -12.97
N SER A 18 15.17 19.40 -12.33
CA SER A 18 16.46 20.04 -12.61
C SER A 18 17.28 19.24 -13.62
N THR A 19 17.37 17.92 -13.47
CA THR A 19 18.21 17.07 -14.33
C THR A 19 17.49 16.51 -15.56
N GLY A 20 16.15 16.59 -15.58
CA GLY A 20 15.32 16.02 -16.64
C GLY A 20 15.26 14.49 -16.66
N LYS A 21 15.80 13.80 -15.65
CA LYS A 21 15.69 12.34 -15.51
C LYS A 21 14.24 11.92 -15.23
N ILE A 22 13.81 10.81 -15.82
CA ILE A 22 12.48 10.21 -15.65
C ILE A 22 12.67 8.70 -15.45
N ASN A 23 12.02 8.11 -14.43
CA ASN A 23 12.11 6.67 -14.15
C ASN A 23 10.95 6.19 -13.26
N HIS A 24 10.65 4.89 -13.30
CA HIS A 24 9.70 4.25 -12.37
C HIS A 24 10.28 4.04 -10.95
N ASN A 25 11.60 4.08 -10.80
CA ASN A 25 12.26 4.04 -9.51
C ASN A 25 12.74 5.45 -9.12
N ILE A 26 12.28 5.93 -7.96
CA ILE A 26 12.66 7.24 -7.44
C ILE A 26 14.18 7.37 -7.28
N ASN A 27 14.87 6.29 -6.86
CA ASN A 27 16.31 6.31 -6.62
C ASN A 27 17.11 6.68 -7.88
N GLU A 28 16.58 6.39 -9.08
CA GLU A 28 17.23 6.67 -10.37
C GLU A 28 17.12 8.14 -10.79
N VAL A 29 16.16 8.88 -10.24
CA VAL A 29 15.94 10.31 -10.58
C VAL A 29 16.49 11.26 -9.52
N VAL A 30 16.85 10.76 -8.33
CA VAL A 30 17.48 11.60 -7.31
C VAL A 30 18.86 12.07 -7.80
N ASP A 31 19.08 13.38 -7.75
CA ASP A 31 20.43 13.94 -7.87
C ASP A 31 21.08 13.91 -6.48
N ILE A 32 21.91 12.90 -6.26
CA ILE A 32 22.57 12.68 -4.97
C ILE A 32 23.58 13.78 -4.66
N GLN A 33 24.20 14.41 -5.66
CA GLN A 33 25.22 15.43 -5.43
C GLN A 33 24.61 16.78 -5.04
N ASN A 34 23.43 17.10 -5.59
CA ASN A 34 22.72 18.36 -5.35
C ASN A 34 21.41 18.13 -4.57
N LEU A 35 21.49 17.37 -3.48
CA LEU A 35 20.32 16.97 -2.71
C LEU A 35 19.77 18.11 -1.84
N GLU A 36 18.54 18.52 -2.13
CA GLU A 36 17.78 19.50 -1.35
C GLU A 36 16.41 18.94 -0.93
N PHE A 37 16.09 19.05 0.36
CA PHE A 37 14.77 18.69 0.88
C PHE A 37 13.73 19.76 0.54
N ASP A 38 12.53 19.32 0.17
CA ASP A 38 11.37 20.19 0.03
C ASP A 38 10.66 20.31 1.40
N PRO A 39 10.55 21.52 1.98
CA PRO A 39 9.88 21.71 3.27
C PRO A 39 8.45 21.14 3.34
N GLU A 40 7.66 21.34 2.29
CA GLU A 40 6.25 20.93 2.28
C GLU A 40 6.11 19.45 1.90
N GLY A 41 6.86 18.98 0.89
CA GLY A 41 6.93 17.58 0.49
C GLY A 41 7.42 16.67 1.62
N LEU A 42 8.45 17.09 2.37
CA LEU A 42 8.93 16.36 3.54
C LEU A 42 7.88 16.32 4.65
N ASN A 43 7.25 17.45 4.99
CA ASN A 43 6.23 17.48 6.04
C ASN A 43 5.02 16.61 5.69
N ASN A 44 4.59 16.64 4.42
CA ASN A 44 3.55 15.75 3.92
C ASN A 44 3.98 14.28 4.03
N TYR A 45 5.18 13.93 3.58
CA TYR A 45 5.69 12.56 3.74
C TYR A 45 5.74 12.11 5.21
N LEU A 46 6.11 12.99 6.15
CA LEU A 46 6.11 12.64 7.57
C LEU A 46 4.71 12.38 8.13
N ASP A 47 3.69 13.11 7.68
CA ASP A 47 2.31 12.99 8.16
C ASP A 47 1.54 11.84 7.48
N TYR A 48 1.78 11.58 6.20
CA TYR A 48 1.12 10.50 5.45
C TYR A 48 1.92 9.19 5.46
N GLY A 49 3.24 9.27 5.64
CA GLY A 49 4.17 8.15 5.50
C GLY A 49 4.49 7.79 4.04
N TYR A 50 4.04 8.57 3.06
CA TYR A 50 4.36 8.40 1.64
C TYR A 50 4.16 9.72 0.88
N SER A 51 4.65 9.76 -0.35
CA SER A 51 4.60 10.94 -1.22
C SER A 51 3.18 11.22 -1.71
N VAL A 52 2.71 12.45 -1.53
CA VAL A 52 1.35 12.92 -1.85
C VAL A 52 1.39 14.22 -2.66
N PHE A 53 0.28 14.59 -3.30
CA PHE A 53 0.13 15.83 -4.08
C PHE A 53 1.14 16.01 -5.23
N GLY A 54 1.62 14.90 -5.83
CA GLY A 54 2.61 14.95 -6.92
C GLY A 54 4.02 15.34 -6.48
N GLN A 55 4.30 15.42 -5.18
CA GLN A 55 5.59 15.81 -4.62
C GLN A 55 6.24 14.69 -3.82
N THR A 56 7.56 14.76 -3.69
CA THR A 56 8.34 13.88 -2.81
C THR A 56 9.02 14.73 -1.71
N PRO A 57 9.73 14.11 -0.74
CA PRO A 57 10.53 14.87 0.21
C PRO A 57 11.64 15.74 -0.39
N LEU A 58 11.93 15.65 -1.70
CA LEU A 58 13.00 16.41 -2.35
C LEU A 58 12.45 17.47 -3.29
N LYS A 59 13.06 18.65 -3.25
CA LYS A 59 12.63 19.86 -3.97
C LYS A 59 12.48 19.67 -5.48
N HIS A 60 13.41 18.93 -6.08
CA HIS A 60 13.44 18.74 -7.52
C HIS A 60 12.82 17.42 -7.99
N VAL A 61 12.49 16.50 -7.08
CA VAL A 61 11.95 15.19 -7.44
C VAL A 61 10.45 15.16 -7.20
N ARG A 62 9.71 14.81 -8.25
CA ARG A 62 8.25 14.75 -8.27
C ARG A 62 7.80 13.40 -8.80
N TYR A 63 6.52 13.11 -8.64
CA TYR A 63 5.90 11.99 -9.33
C TYR A 63 4.74 12.47 -10.21
N LEU A 64 4.52 11.75 -11.29
CA LEU A 64 3.51 12.07 -12.29
C LEU A 64 2.12 11.71 -11.72
N LEU A 65 1.19 12.65 -11.79
CA LEU A 65 -0.19 12.42 -11.38
C LEU A 65 -0.90 11.45 -12.35
N PRO A 66 -2.05 10.86 -11.99
CA PRO A 66 -2.79 9.96 -12.88
C PRO A 66 -3.19 10.63 -14.20
N ASN A 67 -3.43 9.82 -15.24
CA ASN A 67 -3.80 10.27 -16.59
C ASN A 67 -2.86 11.34 -17.15
N SER A 68 -1.56 11.20 -16.93
CA SER A 68 -0.59 12.19 -17.36
C SER A 68 0.54 11.52 -18.12
N SER A 69 1.22 12.30 -18.95
CA SER A 69 2.40 11.84 -19.66
C SER A 69 3.54 12.83 -19.53
N ILE A 70 4.76 12.32 -19.59
CA ILE A 70 5.96 13.11 -19.50
C ILE A 70 7.00 12.64 -20.50
N GLN A 71 7.70 13.60 -21.10
CA GLN A 71 8.84 13.35 -21.97
C GLN A 71 9.90 14.43 -21.76
N ASN A 72 11.15 14.06 -21.96
CA ASN A 72 12.26 15.00 -22.02
C ASN A 72 12.56 15.30 -23.49
N LEU A 73 12.35 16.55 -23.91
CA LEU A 73 12.68 17.07 -25.23
C LEU A 73 13.86 18.04 -25.09
N ASP A 74 15.05 17.61 -25.51
CA ASP A 74 16.27 18.42 -25.51
C ASP A 74 16.57 19.12 -24.17
N GLY A 75 16.40 18.38 -23.06
CA GLY A 75 16.63 18.89 -21.70
C GLY A 75 15.42 19.57 -21.06
N LYS A 76 14.33 19.75 -21.81
CA LYS A 76 13.07 20.32 -21.30
C LYS A 76 12.05 19.23 -21.02
N LEU A 77 11.61 19.14 -19.77
CA LEU A 77 10.47 18.29 -19.42
C LEU A 77 9.16 18.90 -19.95
N VAL A 78 8.42 18.11 -20.72
CA VAL A 78 7.07 18.42 -21.18
C VAL A 78 6.12 17.45 -20.52
N ILE A 79 5.19 18.00 -19.72
CA ILE A 79 4.16 17.24 -19.02
C ILE A 79 2.82 17.59 -19.67
N GLU A 80 2.07 16.56 -20.04
CA GLU A 80 0.73 16.68 -20.60
C GLU A 80 -0.23 15.94 -19.67
N GLN A 81 -1.17 16.67 -19.08
CA GLN A 81 -2.28 16.10 -18.31
C GLN A 81 -3.45 15.85 -19.27
N GLN A 82 -3.98 14.63 -19.23
CA GLN A 82 -5.11 14.22 -20.05
C GLN A 82 -6.41 14.37 -19.24
N GLN A 83 -7.54 14.38 -19.94
CA GLN A 83 -8.85 14.34 -19.29
C GLN A 83 -8.95 13.08 -18.43
N ASP A 84 -9.52 13.22 -17.24
CA ASP A 84 -9.74 12.09 -16.35
C ASP A 84 -10.94 11.26 -16.84
N PRO A 85 -10.72 10.04 -17.36
CA PRO A 85 -11.80 9.23 -17.93
C PRO A 85 -12.80 8.75 -16.88
N SER A 86 -12.45 8.77 -15.59
CA SER A 86 -13.39 8.37 -14.54
C SER A 86 -14.55 9.37 -14.39
N LEU A 87 -14.34 10.65 -14.72
CA LEU A 87 -15.39 11.67 -14.59
C LEU A 87 -16.57 11.41 -15.54
N ASP A 88 -16.29 10.88 -16.73
CA ASP A 88 -17.32 10.56 -17.73
C ASP A 88 -18.03 9.23 -17.44
N LEU A 89 -17.41 8.35 -16.64
CA LEU A 89 -17.93 7.00 -16.34
C LEU A 89 -18.68 6.92 -15.02
N LEU A 90 -18.41 7.82 -14.07
CA LEU A 90 -19.09 7.86 -12.78
C LEU A 90 -20.51 8.39 -12.90
N GLY A 91 -21.42 7.88 -12.06
CA GLY A 91 -22.82 8.30 -12.01
C GLY A 91 -23.73 7.57 -13.00
N MET A 92 -23.17 6.67 -13.81
CA MET A 92 -23.96 5.68 -14.55
C MET A 92 -24.57 4.65 -13.59
N GLN A 93 -25.57 3.90 -14.04
CA GLN A 93 -26.12 2.77 -13.30
C GLN A 93 -25.59 1.45 -13.88
N SER A 94 -25.08 0.58 -13.02
CA SER A 94 -24.60 -0.76 -13.41
C SER A 94 -25.45 -1.86 -12.76
N LEU A 95 -25.51 -3.02 -13.43
CA LEU A 95 -26.18 -4.23 -12.93
C LEU A 95 -25.16 -5.22 -12.37
N GLU A 96 -25.54 -5.93 -11.31
CA GLU A 96 -24.67 -6.92 -10.66
C GLU A 96 -24.31 -8.08 -11.60
N GLU A 97 -25.26 -8.52 -12.43
CA GLU A 97 -25.05 -9.63 -13.37
C GLU A 97 -24.00 -9.29 -14.43
N ASP A 98 -24.10 -8.10 -15.03
CA ASP A 98 -23.13 -7.60 -16.01
C ASP A 98 -21.74 -7.43 -15.38
N LEU A 99 -21.67 -6.85 -14.18
CA LEU A 99 -20.41 -6.69 -13.45
C LEU A 99 -19.75 -8.03 -13.16
N ILE A 100 -20.50 -9.02 -12.65
CA ILE A 100 -19.96 -10.36 -12.36
C ILE A 100 -19.52 -11.06 -13.65
N GLY A 101 -20.30 -10.94 -14.73
CA GLY A 101 -19.93 -11.45 -16.05
C GLY A 101 -18.63 -10.84 -16.56
N ASN A 102 -18.51 -9.52 -16.54
CA ASN A 102 -17.31 -8.80 -16.96
C ASN A 102 -16.07 -9.15 -16.11
N LEU A 103 -16.25 -9.32 -14.80
CA LEU A 103 -15.19 -9.79 -13.89
C LEU A 103 -14.74 -11.21 -14.25
N TYR A 104 -15.69 -12.11 -14.53
CA TYR A 104 -15.39 -13.49 -14.93
C TYR A 104 -14.63 -13.52 -16.25
N ASP A 105 -15.12 -12.81 -17.27
CA ASP A 105 -14.50 -12.75 -18.59
C ASP A 105 -13.10 -12.16 -18.55
N SER A 106 -12.89 -11.09 -17.75
CA SER A 106 -11.58 -10.47 -17.57
C SER A 106 -10.57 -11.42 -16.91
N VAL A 107 -10.98 -12.10 -15.82
CA VAL A 107 -10.12 -13.07 -15.13
C VAL A 107 -9.86 -14.32 -16.00
N GLU A 108 -10.85 -14.79 -16.76
CA GLU A 108 -10.69 -15.94 -17.65
C GLU A 108 -9.78 -15.61 -18.84
N LEU A 109 -9.97 -14.44 -19.47
CA LEU A 109 -9.11 -13.98 -20.56
C LEU A 109 -7.66 -13.89 -20.10
N TRP A 110 -7.41 -13.29 -18.93
CA TRP A 110 -6.07 -13.21 -18.37
C TRP A 110 -5.53 -14.61 -18.02
N SER A 111 -6.28 -15.42 -17.28
CA SER A 111 -5.80 -16.71 -16.78
C SER A 111 -5.58 -17.76 -17.88
N SER A 112 -6.36 -17.72 -18.97
CA SER A 112 -6.19 -18.57 -20.15
C SER A 112 -4.98 -18.17 -21.00
N SER A 113 -4.60 -16.88 -21.01
CA SER A 113 -3.38 -16.40 -21.67
C SER A 113 -2.08 -16.82 -20.94
N MET A 114 -2.21 -17.26 -19.68
CA MET A 114 -1.10 -17.63 -18.81
C MET A 114 -0.93 -19.16 -18.76
N GLN A 115 0.31 -19.63 -18.74
CA GLN A 115 0.63 -21.05 -18.56
C GLN A 115 0.91 -21.39 -17.09
N GLY A 116 0.58 -22.62 -16.69
CA GLY A 116 0.92 -23.16 -15.37
C GLY A 116 -0.04 -22.74 -14.25
N ASN A 117 0.38 -22.93 -13.00
CA ASN A 117 -0.41 -22.60 -11.82
C ASN A 117 -0.59 -21.08 -11.68
N ILE A 118 -1.62 -20.65 -10.96
CA ILE A 118 -1.92 -19.25 -10.69
C ILE A 118 -1.80 -19.04 -9.18
N ILE A 119 -0.90 -18.15 -8.79
CA ILE A 119 -0.69 -17.77 -7.40
C ILE A 119 -1.78 -16.78 -6.99
N ILE A 120 -2.48 -17.05 -5.88
CA ILE A 120 -3.44 -16.10 -5.31
C ILE A 120 -3.10 -15.89 -3.83
N PRO A 121 -2.67 -14.68 -3.42
CA PRO A 121 -2.60 -14.29 -2.02
C PRO A 121 -4.03 -14.24 -1.44
N THR A 122 -4.43 -15.31 -0.78
CA THR A 122 -5.80 -15.47 -0.29
C THR A 122 -5.85 -15.05 1.16
N SER A 123 -6.63 -14.02 1.48
CA SER A 123 -6.68 -13.46 2.83
C SER A 123 -8.04 -13.71 3.50
N GLY A 124 -9.06 -14.17 2.79
CA GLY A 124 -10.41 -14.34 3.37
C GLY A 124 -11.26 -13.08 3.31
N GLY A 125 -10.66 -11.93 2.96
CA GLY A 125 -11.37 -10.76 2.45
C GLY A 125 -12.13 -11.06 1.16
N PHE A 126 -13.05 -10.17 0.79
CA PHE A 126 -13.98 -10.41 -0.32
C PHE A 126 -13.26 -10.43 -1.68
N ASP A 127 -12.22 -9.63 -1.87
CA ASP A 127 -11.55 -9.50 -3.17
C ASP A 127 -10.80 -10.78 -3.54
N SER A 128 -9.91 -11.26 -2.66
CA SER A 128 -9.18 -12.51 -2.89
C SER A 128 -10.12 -13.73 -2.93
N ARG A 129 -11.20 -13.73 -2.14
CA ARG A 129 -12.26 -14.76 -2.19
C ARG A 129 -12.95 -14.78 -3.56
N LEU A 130 -13.29 -13.61 -4.09
CA LEU A 130 -13.89 -13.46 -5.42
C LEU A 130 -12.93 -13.96 -6.50
N LEU A 131 -11.65 -13.59 -6.45
CA LEU A 131 -10.66 -14.04 -7.43
C LEU A 131 -10.48 -15.57 -7.44
N ASN A 132 -10.46 -16.23 -6.27
CA ASN A 132 -10.46 -17.70 -6.20
C ASN A 132 -11.71 -18.31 -6.86
N LEU A 133 -12.87 -17.66 -6.70
CA LEU A 133 -14.13 -18.10 -7.31
C LEU A 133 -14.17 -17.86 -8.83
N LEU A 134 -13.57 -16.78 -9.33
CA LEU A 134 -13.62 -16.41 -10.75
C LEU A 134 -12.69 -17.24 -11.64
N VAL A 135 -11.53 -17.69 -11.16
CA VAL A 135 -10.62 -18.54 -11.97
C VAL A 135 -11.29 -19.87 -12.30
N LYS A 136 -11.59 -20.15 -13.56
CA LYS A 136 -12.38 -21.32 -13.97
C LYS A 136 -11.78 -22.66 -13.55
N ASP A 137 -10.50 -22.88 -13.86
CA ASP A 137 -9.79 -24.10 -13.50
C ASP A 137 -9.19 -24.01 -12.09
N LYS A 138 -9.92 -24.53 -11.10
CA LYS A 138 -9.51 -24.55 -9.68
C LYS A 138 -8.22 -25.34 -9.45
N SER A 139 -7.92 -26.33 -10.28
CA SER A 139 -6.72 -27.17 -10.11
C SER A 139 -5.41 -26.40 -10.32
N ARG A 140 -5.48 -25.28 -11.05
CA ARG A 140 -4.35 -24.36 -11.27
C ARG A 140 -4.09 -23.43 -10.10
N ILE A 141 -5.05 -23.26 -9.19
CA ILE A 141 -4.92 -22.29 -8.09
C ILE A 141 -3.93 -22.81 -7.05
N ARG A 142 -2.99 -21.94 -6.66
CA ARG A 142 -2.08 -22.13 -5.52
C ARG A 142 -2.23 -20.93 -4.61
N SER A 143 -2.98 -21.12 -3.53
CA SER A 143 -3.30 -20.08 -2.58
C SER A 143 -2.29 -20.04 -1.44
N TYR A 144 -1.86 -18.84 -1.07
CA TYR A 144 -0.97 -18.62 0.06
C TYR A 144 -1.51 -17.55 0.99
N THR A 145 -1.30 -17.72 2.29
CA THR A 145 -1.78 -16.78 3.31
C THR A 145 -0.76 -16.65 4.43
N TYR A 146 -0.57 -15.45 4.98
CA TYR A 146 0.16 -15.26 6.23
C TYR A 146 -0.78 -14.82 7.34
N GLY A 147 -0.39 -15.10 8.59
CA GLY A 147 -1.14 -14.69 9.77
C GLY A 147 -0.49 -13.50 10.48
N ILE A 148 -1.32 -12.65 11.09
CA ILE A 148 -0.86 -11.47 11.83
C ILE A 148 -0.96 -11.61 13.36
N SER A 149 -1.63 -12.66 13.85
CA SER A 149 -1.82 -12.91 15.27
C SER A 149 -0.62 -13.61 15.92
N SER A 150 -0.58 -13.60 17.26
CA SER A 150 0.53 -14.20 18.04
C SER A 150 0.76 -15.67 17.71
N ARG A 151 -0.33 -16.44 17.55
CA ARG A 151 -0.31 -17.70 16.84
C ARG A 151 -0.86 -17.44 15.44
N GLN A 152 0.03 -17.42 14.44
CA GLN A 152 -0.34 -16.99 13.09
C GLN A 152 -1.41 -17.89 12.46
N SER A 153 -1.41 -19.20 12.76
CA SER A 153 -2.43 -20.16 12.30
C SER A 153 -3.85 -19.79 12.70
N ASP A 154 -4.01 -19.06 13.81
CA ASP A 154 -5.31 -18.68 14.36
C ASP A 154 -5.80 -17.34 13.80
N SER A 155 -5.03 -16.68 12.92
CA SER A 155 -5.40 -15.38 12.37
C SER A 155 -6.66 -15.51 11.51
N GLU A 156 -7.56 -14.50 11.58
CA GLU A 156 -8.79 -14.45 10.78
C GLU A 156 -8.53 -14.79 9.32
N GLU A 157 -7.51 -14.17 8.74
CA GLU A 157 -7.20 -14.35 7.32
C GLU A 157 -6.77 -15.79 6.98
N VAL A 158 -5.96 -16.42 7.84
CA VAL A 158 -5.48 -17.80 7.65
C VAL A 158 -6.63 -18.80 7.76
N VAL A 159 -7.44 -18.67 8.81
CA VAL A 159 -8.59 -19.56 9.06
C VAL A 159 -9.59 -19.47 7.90
N LYS A 160 -9.90 -18.24 7.46
CA LYS A 160 -10.82 -18.03 6.34
C LYS A 160 -10.25 -18.52 5.01
N ALA A 161 -8.99 -18.21 4.70
CA ALA A 161 -8.37 -18.63 3.44
C ALA A 161 -8.28 -20.15 3.31
N LYS A 162 -7.98 -20.86 4.40
CA LYS A 162 -8.05 -22.32 4.44
C LYS A 162 -9.47 -22.81 4.14
N CYS A 163 -10.47 -22.25 4.81
CA CYS A 163 -11.88 -22.60 4.58
C CYS A 163 -12.33 -22.36 3.13
N ILE A 164 -11.93 -21.24 2.51
CA ILE A 164 -12.19 -20.97 1.07
C ILE A 164 -11.61 -22.08 0.21
N SER A 165 -10.38 -22.47 0.50
CA SER A 165 -9.66 -23.47 -0.30
C SER A 165 -10.27 -24.86 -0.14
N ASP A 166 -10.70 -25.21 1.07
CA ASP A 166 -11.44 -26.45 1.34
C ASP A 166 -12.78 -26.49 0.58
N ILE A 167 -13.54 -25.39 0.58
CA ILE A 167 -14.82 -25.27 -0.15
C ILE A 167 -14.61 -25.39 -1.67
N LEU A 168 -13.57 -24.76 -2.20
CA LEU A 168 -13.30 -24.70 -3.64
C LEU A 168 -12.45 -25.88 -4.16
N GLY A 169 -11.93 -26.74 -3.27
CA GLY A 169 -11.02 -27.82 -3.63
C GLY A 169 -9.68 -27.33 -4.23
N THR A 170 -9.17 -26.19 -3.76
CA THR A 170 -7.90 -25.61 -4.24
C THR A 170 -6.75 -25.94 -3.30
N HIS A 171 -5.52 -25.85 -3.83
CA HIS A 171 -4.33 -26.01 -2.98
C HIS A 171 -4.09 -24.74 -2.15
N TRP A 172 -3.79 -24.93 -0.87
CA TRP A 172 -3.53 -23.85 0.07
C TRP A 172 -2.35 -24.16 0.99
N GLU A 173 -1.53 -23.13 1.25
CA GLU A 173 -0.46 -23.19 2.23
C GLU A 173 -0.37 -21.89 3.05
N GLN A 174 -0.12 -22.03 4.35
CA GLN A 174 0.23 -20.90 5.20
C GLN A 174 1.74 -20.57 5.09
N ILE A 175 2.05 -19.28 4.96
CA ILE A 175 3.42 -18.75 5.07
C ILE A 175 3.55 -18.04 6.41
N GLU A 176 4.42 -18.56 7.28
CA GLU A 176 4.75 -17.86 8.52
C GLU A 176 5.70 -16.69 8.27
N LEU A 177 5.46 -15.57 8.95
CA LEU A 177 6.26 -14.35 8.86
C LEU A 177 6.93 -13.98 10.18
N GLY A 178 7.82 -13.00 10.14
CA GLY A 178 8.38 -12.37 11.34
C GLY A 178 9.84 -11.96 11.21
N GLU A 179 10.44 -12.12 10.04
CA GLU A 179 11.81 -11.64 9.79
C GLU A 179 11.87 -10.53 8.74
N PHE A 180 10.71 -9.95 8.40
CA PHE A 180 10.56 -8.99 7.32
C PHE A 180 11.42 -7.72 7.46
N HIS A 181 11.83 -7.32 8.67
CA HIS A 181 12.77 -6.21 8.85
C HIS A 181 14.16 -6.46 8.24
N LYS A 182 14.51 -7.72 7.91
CA LYS A 182 15.73 -8.04 7.14
C LYS A 182 15.68 -7.49 5.70
N TYR A 183 14.49 -7.16 5.19
CA TYR A 183 14.28 -6.66 3.83
C TYR A 183 14.16 -5.13 3.76
N LEU A 184 14.62 -4.40 4.80
CA LEU A 184 14.65 -2.93 4.80
C LEU A 184 15.42 -2.38 3.59
N ASP A 185 16.59 -2.93 3.30
CA ASP A 185 17.43 -2.46 2.21
C ASP A 185 16.79 -2.76 0.84
N TYR A 186 16.23 -3.95 0.66
CA TYR A 186 15.46 -4.29 -0.54
C TYR A 186 14.25 -3.37 -0.76
N TRP A 187 13.55 -3.00 0.33
CA TRP A 187 12.47 -2.03 0.25
C TRP A 187 12.98 -0.64 -0.16
N ASP A 188 14.09 -0.18 0.42
CA ASP A 188 14.73 1.09 0.08
C ASP A 188 15.17 1.15 -1.38
N GLU A 189 15.68 0.05 -1.93
CA GLU A 189 16.04 -0.07 -3.35
C GLU A 189 14.83 0.13 -4.27
N LEU A 190 13.67 -0.41 -3.90
CA LEU A 190 12.45 -0.32 -4.70
C LEU A 190 11.72 1.02 -4.56
N TYR A 191 11.63 1.57 -3.35
CA TYR A 191 10.77 2.72 -3.05
C TYR A 191 11.52 3.95 -2.56
N GLY A 192 12.74 3.80 -2.04
CA GLY A 192 13.48 4.88 -1.40
C GLY A 192 12.60 5.73 -0.48
N ILE A 193 12.70 7.05 -0.62
CA ILE A 193 11.93 8.03 0.15
C ILE A 193 10.52 8.34 -0.43
N SER A 194 10.00 7.49 -1.33
CA SER A 194 8.63 7.67 -1.84
C SER A 194 7.57 7.13 -0.88
N THR A 195 7.92 6.16 -0.03
CA THR A 195 7.04 5.51 0.95
C THR A 195 7.81 5.13 2.22
N HIS A 196 7.09 4.97 3.34
CA HIS A 196 7.62 4.41 4.58
C HIS A 196 8.04 2.94 4.38
N ALA A 197 9.00 2.45 5.15
CA ALA A 197 9.49 1.08 5.06
C ALA A 197 8.70 0.08 5.93
N HIS A 198 7.39 -0.05 5.73
CA HIS A 198 6.53 -0.96 6.51
C HIS A 198 6.03 -2.18 5.72
N GLY A 199 5.91 -2.07 4.38
CA GLY A 199 5.39 -3.16 3.54
C GLY A 199 6.35 -4.35 3.33
N MET A 200 7.48 -4.39 4.04
CA MET A 200 8.51 -5.43 3.89
C MET A 200 8.00 -6.85 4.14
N TYR A 201 6.91 -7.01 4.88
CA TYR A 201 6.28 -8.32 5.10
C TYR A 201 5.80 -8.95 3.79
N HIS A 202 5.44 -8.16 2.78
CA HIS A 202 5.18 -8.68 1.43
C HIS A 202 6.44 -9.23 0.75
N VAL A 203 7.60 -8.61 0.98
CA VAL A 203 8.88 -9.12 0.44
C VAL A 203 9.18 -10.48 1.05
N GLU A 204 9.08 -10.62 2.38
CA GLU A 204 9.26 -11.91 3.06
C GLU A 204 8.25 -12.95 2.56
N PHE A 205 6.98 -12.57 2.45
CA PHE A 205 5.90 -13.44 2.01
C PHE A 205 6.14 -14.00 0.61
N TYR A 206 6.39 -13.13 -0.37
CA TYR A 206 6.63 -13.56 -1.76
C TYR A 206 7.96 -14.26 -1.95
N SER A 207 9.00 -13.90 -1.19
CA SER A 207 10.27 -14.64 -1.20
C SER A 207 10.08 -16.09 -0.74
N LYS A 208 9.27 -16.31 0.30
CA LYS A 208 8.93 -17.65 0.79
C LYS A 208 8.02 -18.41 -0.18
N ILE A 209 7.10 -17.75 -0.87
CA ILE A 209 6.32 -18.37 -1.94
C ILE A 209 7.24 -18.80 -3.09
N LEU A 210 8.18 -17.95 -3.50
CA LEU A 210 9.11 -18.24 -4.59
C LEU A 210 9.94 -19.50 -4.32
N GLN A 211 10.30 -19.77 -3.06
CA GLN A 211 10.99 -21.02 -2.66
C GLN A 211 10.14 -22.29 -2.89
N ARG A 212 8.83 -22.16 -3.06
CA ARG A 212 7.86 -23.26 -3.28
C ARG A 212 7.36 -23.33 -4.71
N THR A 213 7.78 -22.38 -5.55
CA THR A 213 7.31 -22.27 -6.93
C THR A 213 8.45 -21.87 -7.86
N LYS A 214 8.15 -21.45 -9.09
CA LYS A 214 9.12 -21.06 -10.11
C LYS A 214 9.06 -19.56 -10.37
N LEU A 215 10.10 -19.03 -11.01
CA LEU A 215 10.08 -17.68 -11.56
C LEU A 215 9.05 -17.57 -12.70
N GLY A 216 8.51 -16.38 -12.92
CA GLY A 216 7.56 -16.09 -13.99
C GLY A 216 6.13 -16.52 -13.73
N MET A 217 5.82 -16.96 -12.51
CA MET A 217 4.50 -17.47 -12.15
C MET A 217 3.43 -16.38 -12.21
N PRO A 218 2.27 -16.64 -12.87
CA PRO A 218 1.12 -15.76 -12.84
C PRO A 218 0.64 -15.52 -11.39
N LEU A 219 0.35 -14.27 -11.06
CA LEU A 219 -0.15 -13.89 -9.75
C LEU A 219 -1.36 -12.98 -9.88
N LEU A 220 -2.45 -13.36 -9.23
CA LEU A 220 -3.70 -12.61 -9.23
C LEU A 220 -3.87 -11.87 -7.89
N SER A 221 -3.89 -10.54 -7.94
CA SER A 221 -3.92 -9.68 -6.76
C SER A 221 -5.30 -9.07 -6.53
N GLY A 222 -5.75 -9.06 -5.28
CA GLY A 222 -6.99 -8.40 -4.86
C GLY A 222 -6.85 -6.91 -4.54
N ILE A 223 -5.74 -6.27 -4.92
CA ILE A 223 -5.46 -4.86 -4.65
C ILE A 223 -6.70 -3.98 -4.90
N ILE A 224 -7.04 -3.14 -3.93
CA ILE A 224 -8.08 -2.08 -3.94
C ILE A 224 -9.52 -2.48 -4.34
N GLY A 225 -9.83 -3.78 -4.49
CA GLY A 225 -11.19 -4.22 -4.86
C GLY A 225 -12.25 -3.79 -3.83
N ASP A 226 -11.88 -3.81 -2.55
CA ASP A 226 -12.77 -3.44 -1.46
C ASP A 226 -13.20 -1.95 -1.52
N ALA A 227 -12.32 -1.08 -2.03
CA ALA A 227 -12.61 0.33 -2.21
C ALA A 227 -13.81 0.55 -3.15
N TRP A 228 -13.84 -0.17 -4.26
CA TRP A 228 -14.88 -0.07 -5.27
C TRP A 228 -16.18 -0.74 -4.83
N SER A 229 -16.08 -1.80 -4.04
CA SER A 229 -17.21 -2.66 -3.67
C SER A 229 -18.21 -2.09 -2.67
N GLY A 230 -17.86 -0.96 -2.01
CA GLY A 230 -18.66 -0.33 -0.96
C GLY A 230 -18.12 -0.48 0.47
N ASN A 231 -16.90 -1.02 0.65
CA ASN A 231 -16.26 -1.12 1.98
C ASN A 231 -15.70 0.22 2.46
N VAL A 232 -15.24 1.06 1.52
CA VAL A 232 -14.59 2.33 1.81
C VAL A 232 -15.62 3.47 1.76
N LYS A 233 -15.62 4.30 2.80
CA LYS A 233 -16.43 5.52 2.87
C LYS A 233 -15.52 6.69 3.21
N ILE A 234 -15.48 7.67 2.33
CA ILE A 234 -14.71 8.90 2.53
C ILE A 234 -15.69 10.00 2.98
N PRO A 235 -15.46 10.68 4.11
CA PRO A 235 -16.24 11.85 4.54
C PRO A 235 -16.23 12.97 3.51
N SER A 236 -17.15 13.94 3.62
CA SER A 236 -17.15 15.11 2.74
C SER A 236 -15.88 15.93 2.95
N ILE A 237 -15.31 16.45 1.85
CA ILE A 237 -14.07 17.23 1.85
C ILE A 237 -14.47 18.65 1.49
N ASN A 238 -14.57 19.51 2.51
CA ASN A 238 -15.05 20.88 2.35
C ASN A 238 -13.92 21.91 2.47
N SER A 239 -12.73 21.48 2.88
CA SER A 239 -11.56 22.33 3.08
C SER A 239 -10.26 21.57 2.77
N PRO A 240 -9.14 22.28 2.57
CA PRO A 240 -7.83 21.65 2.39
C PRO A 240 -7.44 20.71 3.55
N ASP A 241 -7.86 20.97 4.79
CA ASP A 241 -7.56 20.13 5.95
C ASP A 241 -8.31 18.78 5.94
N ASP A 242 -9.40 18.68 5.18
CA ASP A 242 -10.15 17.44 5.01
C ASP A 242 -9.48 16.47 4.03
N LEU A 243 -8.47 16.91 3.26
CA LEU A 243 -7.73 16.03 2.34
C LEU A 243 -7.02 14.87 3.06
N LYS A 244 -6.77 15.01 4.37
CA LYS A 244 -6.26 13.91 5.21
C LYS A 244 -7.11 12.64 5.16
N TRP A 245 -8.41 12.77 4.87
CA TRP A 245 -9.33 11.63 4.74
C TRP A 245 -9.05 10.77 3.51
N LEU A 246 -8.45 11.35 2.45
CA LEU A 246 -8.02 10.60 1.27
C LEU A 246 -6.80 9.72 1.57
N GLY A 247 -5.89 10.23 2.40
CA GLY A 247 -4.60 9.60 2.65
C GLY A 247 -4.52 8.64 3.85
N TYR A 248 -5.65 8.32 4.50
CA TYR A 248 -5.74 7.50 5.73
C TYR A 248 -4.62 6.45 5.87
N SER A 249 -3.57 6.78 6.63
CA SER A 249 -2.29 6.03 6.67
C SER A 249 -2.30 4.86 7.65
N HIS A 250 -3.44 4.60 8.29
CA HIS A 250 -3.57 3.66 9.43
C HIS A 250 -2.55 3.92 10.56
N GLY A 251 -2.00 5.14 10.63
CA GLY A 251 -1.03 5.57 11.64
C GLY A 251 0.42 5.18 11.34
N VAL A 252 0.71 4.56 10.19
CA VAL A 252 2.10 4.21 9.79
C VAL A 252 2.78 5.45 9.21
N SER A 253 3.11 6.38 10.10
CA SER A 253 3.69 7.67 9.75
C SER A 253 4.56 8.17 10.90
N ALA A 254 5.40 9.17 10.61
CA ALA A 254 6.03 10.00 11.63
C ALA A 254 5.08 11.17 11.97
N THR A 255 5.63 12.37 12.14
CA THR A 255 4.83 13.59 12.27
C THR A 255 5.63 14.81 11.81
N SER A 256 4.99 15.70 11.06
CA SER A 256 5.54 17.00 10.66
C SER A 256 5.86 17.89 11.87
N LYS A 257 5.25 17.66 13.04
CA LYS A 257 5.61 18.36 14.29
C LYS A 257 7.07 18.14 14.70
N ALA A 258 7.66 17.02 14.29
CA ALA A 258 9.06 16.70 14.53
C ALA A 258 10.00 17.31 13.49
N SER A 259 9.49 17.81 12.36
CA SER A 259 10.29 18.47 11.33
C SER A 259 10.95 19.74 11.85
N ILE A 260 12.12 20.06 11.31
CA ILE A 260 12.75 21.38 11.52
C ILE A 260 12.23 22.43 10.52
N PHE A 261 11.53 21.99 9.47
CA PHE A 261 11.01 22.87 8.43
C PHE A 261 9.59 23.33 8.71
N ARG A 262 9.31 24.59 8.34
CA ARG A 262 7.95 25.13 8.33
C ARG A 262 7.33 24.92 6.95
N THR A 263 6.04 24.60 6.93
CA THR A 263 5.26 24.48 5.69
C THR A 263 4.29 25.66 5.56
N THR A 264 4.03 26.07 4.32
CA THR A 264 3.00 27.05 3.97
C THR A 264 1.71 26.40 3.51
N ALA A 265 1.63 25.06 3.45
CA ALA A 265 0.46 24.29 3.01
C ALA A 265 -0.06 24.62 1.59
N LYS A 266 0.79 25.20 0.72
CA LYS A 266 0.39 25.70 -0.60
C LYS A 266 0.01 24.58 -1.55
N LEU A 267 0.70 23.44 -1.50
CA LEU A 267 0.42 22.29 -2.36
C LEU A 267 -0.92 21.66 -1.98
N LYS A 268 -1.17 21.54 -0.67
CA LYS A 268 -2.45 21.04 -0.15
C LYS A 268 -3.61 21.94 -0.58
N GLU A 269 -3.44 23.26 -0.46
CA GLU A 269 -4.44 24.23 -0.92
C GLU A 269 -4.67 24.15 -2.43
N ALA A 270 -3.61 24.18 -3.23
CA ALA A 270 -3.72 24.08 -4.69
C ALA A 270 -4.41 22.79 -5.14
N TYR A 271 -4.07 21.66 -4.50
CA TYR A 271 -4.68 20.36 -4.79
C TYR A 271 -6.18 20.36 -4.48
N PHE A 272 -6.57 20.95 -3.34
CA PHE A 272 -7.99 21.09 -2.99
C PHE A 272 -8.73 21.96 -4.01
N GLU A 273 -8.19 23.14 -4.35
CA GLU A 273 -8.83 24.04 -5.30
C GLU A 273 -9.03 23.40 -6.67
N GLU A 274 -8.02 22.71 -7.19
CA GLU A 274 -8.09 22.02 -8.48
C GLU A 274 -9.22 20.99 -8.54
N LYS A 275 -9.49 20.29 -7.42
CA LYS A 275 -10.44 19.16 -7.38
C LYS A 275 -11.73 19.45 -6.63
N ARG A 276 -11.90 20.67 -6.10
CA ARG A 276 -12.97 21.05 -5.18
C ARG A 276 -14.35 20.62 -5.68
N GLN A 277 -14.64 20.88 -6.96
CA GLN A 277 -15.94 20.55 -7.55
C GLN A 277 -16.16 19.03 -7.60
N ASN A 278 -15.18 18.26 -8.07
CA ASN A 278 -15.30 16.82 -8.22
C ASN A 278 -15.34 16.10 -6.85
N LEU A 279 -14.67 16.64 -5.84
CA LEU A 279 -14.67 16.10 -4.47
C LEU A 279 -16.04 16.16 -3.77
N THR A 280 -17.03 16.84 -4.35
CA THR A 280 -18.42 16.77 -3.88
C THR A 280 -19.05 15.40 -4.14
N ASP A 281 -18.65 14.71 -5.22
CA ASP A 281 -19.12 13.37 -5.56
C ASP A 281 -18.51 12.32 -4.60
N SER A 282 -19.34 11.40 -4.12
CA SER A 282 -18.90 10.39 -3.15
C SER A 282 -18.10 9.24 -3.77
N ASN A 283 -18.39 8.86 -5.02
CA ASN A 283 -17.62 7.86 -5.74
C ASN A 283 -16.28 8.44 -6.20
N PHE A 284 -16.25 9.69 -6.67
CA PHE A 284 -15.00 10.35 -7.04
C PHE A 284 -14.05 10.46 -5.85
N ARG A 285 -14.55 10.75 -4.64
CA ARG A 285 -13.72 10.73 -3.42
C ARG A 285 -13.06 9.36 -3.16
N ILE A 286 -13.73 8.25 -3.50
CA ILE A 286 -13.15 6.90 -3.37
C ILE A 286 -12.04 6.70 -4.41
N VAL A 287 -12.29 7.07 -5.68
CA VAL A 287 -11.27 7.05 -6.74
C VAL A 287 -10.05 7.85 -6.32
N GLU A 288 -10.27 9.08 -5.87
CA GLU A 288 -9.22 9.99 -5.47
C GLU A 288 -8.45 9.48 -4.25
N ALA A 289 -9.12 8.86 -3.27
CA ALA A 289 -8.45 8.24 -2.14
C ALA A 289 -7.51 7.10 -2.58
N MET A 290 -7.86 6.33 -3.62
CA MET A 290 -6.95 5.29 -4.13
C MET A 290 -5.76 5.90 -4.87
N ARG A 291 -5.97 6.91 -5.72
CA ARG A 291 -4.90 7.66 -6.37
C ARG A 291 -3.93 8.26 -5.37
N PHE A 292 -4.47 8.86 -4.32
CA PHE A 292 -3.71 9.48 -3.24
C PHE A 292 -2.72 8.50 -2.61
N LYS A 293 -3.16 7.25 -2.43
CA LYS A 293 -2.39 6.18 -1.79
C LYS A 293 -1.60 5.33 -2.78
N MET A 294 -1.70 5.56 -4.09
CA MET A 294 -1.24 4.59 -5.08
C MET A 294 0.28 4.41 -5.10
N VAL A 295 1.03 5.48 -4.80
CA VAL A 295 2.49 5.39 -4.61
C VAL A 295 2.84 4.35 -3.53
N LEU A 296 2.07 4.32 -2.42
CA LEU A 296 2.18 3.28 -1.40
C LEU A 296 1.62 1.94 -1.90
N LEU A 297 0.35 1.88 -2.28
CA LEU A 297 -0.35 0.62 -2.57
C LEU A 297 0.21 -0.15 -3.78
N SER A 298 0.98 0.51 -4.65
CA SER A 298 1.71 -0.14 -5.76
C SER A 298 2.56 -1.32 -5.29
N TYR A 299 2.95 -1.41 -4.01
CA TYR A 299 3.67 -2.57 -3.48
C TYR A 299 2.97 -3.90 -3.65
N LEU A 300 1.63 -3.92 -3.72
CA LEU A 300 0.87 -5.16 -3.91
C LEU A 300 1.04 -5.77 -5.31
N ILE A 301 1.61 -5.01 -6.26
CA ILE A 301 1.96 -5.45 -7.62
C ILE A 301 3.47 -5.41 -7.84
N ARG A 302 4.12 -4.30 -7.46
CA ARG A 302 5.55 -4.06 -7.70
C ARG A 302 6.47 -5.00 -6.92
N VAL A 303 6.15 -5.34 -5.67
CA VAL A 303 6.95 -6.31 -4.90
C VAL A 303 6.93 -7.70 -5.55
N PRO A 304 5.78 -8.32 -5.84
CA PRO A 304 5.79 -9.61 -6.52
C PRO A 304 6.45 -9.53 -7.91
N ASN A 305 6.23 -8.48 -8.69
CA ASN A 305 6.92 -8.32 -9.98
C ASN A 305 8.45 -8.23 -9.84
N SER A 306 8.95 -7.51 -8.83
CA SER A 306 10.40 -7.42 -8.57
C SER A 306 11.04 -8.77 -8.20
N LEU A 307 10.24 -9.70 -7.64
CA LEU A 307 10.65 -11.06 -7.32
C LEU A 307 10.39 -12.05 -8.47
N GLY A 308 9.99 -11.55 -9.64
CA GLY A 308 9.82 -12.34 -10.86
C GLY A 308 8.43 -12.95 -11.06
N PHE A 309 7.43 -12.60 -10.26
CA PHE A 309 6.04 -12.97 -10.54
C PHE A 309 5.46 -12.11 -11.68
N LYS A 310 4.39 -12.57 -12.31
CA LYS A 310 3.59 -11.78 -13.26
C LYS A 310 2.29 -11.36 -12.60
N ALA A 311 2.38 -10.31 -11.78
CA ALA A 311 1.25 -9.82 -11.00
C ALA A 311 0.27 -9.02 -11.87
N TRP A 312 -1.02 -9.31 -11.69
CA TRP A 312 -2.12 -8.61 -12.36
C TRP A 312 -3.33 -8.53 -11.42
N SER A 313 -4.21 -7.55 -11.64
CA SER A 313 -5.45 -7.38 -10.90
C SER A 313 -6.55 -6.83 -11.81
N PRO A 314 -7.76 -7.43 -11.82
CA PRO A 314 -8.90 -6.87 -12.53
C PRO A 314 -9.40 -5.56 -11.88
N PHE A 315 -9.09 -5.33 -10.61
CA PHE A 315 -9.57 -4.15 -9.87
C PHE A 315 -8.80 -2.87 -10.21
N LEU A 316 -7.76 -2.96 -11.06
CA LEU A 316 -7.08 -1.81 -11.65
C LEU A 316 -7.71 -1.38 -12.99
N ASP A 317 -8.59 -2.20 -13.57
CA ASP A 317 -9.33 -1.85 -14.78
C ASP A 317 -10.42 -0.81 -14.49
N ILE A 318 -10.43 0.27 -15.25
CA ILE A 318 -11.36 1.39 -15.01
C ILE A 318 -12.82 1.01 -15.25
N SER A 319 -13.10 0.12 -16.21
CA SER A 319 -14.46 -0.33 -16.49
C SER A 319 -14.99 -1.17 -15.34
N ILE A 320 -14.18 -2.10 -14.82
CA ILE A 320 -14.54 -2.90 -13.65
C ILE A 320 -14.73 -2.01 -12.41
N ALA A 321 -13.78 -1.11 -12.14
CA ALA A 321 -13.85 -0.24 -10.97
C ALA A 321 -15.07 0.69 -11.01
N THR A 322 -15.35 1.31 -12.16
CA THR A 322 -16.52 2.21 -12.29
C THR A 322 -17.83 1.44 -12.26
N GLN A 323 -17.93 0.24 -12.86
CA GLN A 323 -19.11 -0.61 -12.71
C GLN A 323 -19.41 -0.98 -11.25
N MET A 324 -18.38 -1.32 -10.46
CA MET A 324 -18.53 -1.57 -9.02
C MET A 324 -19.01 -0.31 -8.27
N LEU A 325 -18.44 0.86 -8.58
CA LEU A 325 -18.84 2.14 -7.98
C LEU A 325 -20.25 2.59 -8.40
N ASN A 326 -20.71 2.17 -9.57
CA ASN A 326 -22.01 2.53 -10.15
C ASN A 326 -23.14 1.54 -9.80
N LEU A 327 -22.85 0.52 -8.97
CA LEU A 327 -23.90 -0.29 -8.38
C LEU A 327 -24.82 0.55 -7.48
N PRO A 328 -26.12 0.20 -7.37
CA PRO A 328 -27.04 0.90 -6.49
C PRO A 328 -26.52 1.01 -5.05
N ALA A 329 -26.67 2.18 -4.43
CA ALA A 329 -26.11 2.46 -3.10
C ALA A 329 -26.53 1.44 -2.04
N HIS A 330 -27.80 1.00 -2.06
CA HIS A 330 -28.33 -0.01 -1.14
C HIS A 330 -27.70 -1.40 -1.33
N ARG A 331 -27.16 -1.71 -2.51
CA ARG A 331 -26.45 -2.97 -2.78
C ARG A 331 -24.99 -2.90 -2.35
N LYS A 332 -24.33 -1.76 -2.56
CA LYS A 332 -22.95 -1.50 -2.08
C LYS A 332 -22.85 -1.43 -0.56
N GLN A 333 -23.88 -0.92 0.11
CA GLN A 333 -23.93 -0.85 1.57
C GLN A 333 -23.69 -2.22 2.18
N ASP A 334 -22.70 -2.31 3.08
CA ASP A 334 -22.23 -3.55 3.71
C ASP A 334 -21.90 -4.69 2.73
N ARG A 335 -21.64 -4.34 1.46
CA ARG A 335 -21.32 -5.23 0.36
C ARG A 335 -22.34 -6.37 0.20
N ILE A 336 -23.63 -6.03 0.32
CA ILE A 336 -24.72 -7.01 0.21
C ILE A 336 -24.63 -7.78 -1.12
N TRP A 337 -24.33 -7.10 -2.23
CA TRP A 337 -24.16 -7.75 -3.53
C TRP A 337 -23.12 -8.88 -3.53
N GLN A 338 -21.94 -8.65 -2.94
CA GLN A 338 -20.91 -9.68 -2.81
C GLN A 338 -21.33 -10.80 -1.85
N ARG A 339 -21.99 -10.46 -0.74
CA ARG A 339 -22.49 -11.45 0.23
C ARG A 339 -23.50 -12.39 -0.41
N ASP A 340 -24.49 -11.85 -1.11
CA ASP A 340 -25.51 -12.63 -1.81
C ASP A 340 -24.87 -13.51 -2.89
N PHE A 341 -23.90 -12.97 -3.63
CA PHE A 341 -23.12 -13.75 -4.60
C PHE A 341 -22.37 -14.89 -3.92
N PHE A 342 -21.63 -14.64 -2.83
CA PHE A 342 -20.92 -15.68 -2.10
C PHE A 342 -21.84 -16.73 -1.49
N LYS A 343 -23.05 -16.36 -1.04
CA LYS A 343 -24.05 -17.33 -0.55
C LYS A 343 -24.42 -18.36 -1.61
N LYS A 344 -24.62 -17.93 -2.86
CA LYS A 344 -24.91 -18.82 -3.99
C LYS A 344 -23.79 -19.83 -4.26
N HIS A 345 -22.57 -19.54 -3.82
CA HIS A 345 -21.38 -20.38 -3.99
C HIS A 345 -20.85 -20.97 -2.67
N SER A 346 -21.66 -20.98 -1.60
CA SER A 346 -21.25 -21.49 -0.27
C SER A 346 -20.00 -20.83 0.32
N LEU A 347 -19.67 -19.62 -0.12
CA LEU A 347 -18.48 -18.86 0.26
C LEU A 347 -18.77 -17.71 1.22
N ASN A 348 -19.99 -17.59 1.75
CA ASN A 348 -20.32 -16.57 2.75
C ASN A 348 -19.86 -17.00 4.15
N LEU A 349 -18.55 -16.93 4.39
CA LEU A 349 -17.90 -17.43 5.61
C LEU A 349 -18.38 -16.76 6.89
N GLU A 350 -18.94 -15.56 6.77
CA GLU A 350 -19.48 -14.78 7.88
C GLU A 350 -20.64 -15.50 8.59
N GLU A 351 -21.25 -16.52 7.96
CA GLU A 351 -22.32 -17.35 8.55
C GLU A 351 -21.80 -18.68 9.14
N LEU A 352 -20.51 -19.00 8.99
CA LEU A 352 -19.93 -20.30 9.39
C LEU A 352 -19.41 -20.33 10.84
N ASN A 353 -19.55 -19.25 11.61
CA ASN A 353 -19.11 -19.15 13.02
C ASN A 353 -17.66 -19.63 13.27
N LEU A 354 -16.76 -19.35 12.32
CA LEU A 354 -15.35 -19.74 12.41
C LEU A 354 -14.68 -19.09 13.63
N SER A 355 -13.85 -19.86 14.35
CA SER A 355 -13.05 -19.35 15.47
C SER A 355 -11.70 -18.85 14.97
N PHE A 356 -11.39 -17.59 15.26
CA PHE A 356 -10.13 -16.96 14.86
C PHE A 356 -9.79 -15.76 15.75
N SER A 357 -8.57 -15.22 15.58
CA SER A 357 -8.08 -14.00 16.20
C SER A 357 -7.94 -12.87 15.17
N LYS A 358 -8.40 -11.67 15.55
CA LYS A 358 -8.19 -10.41 14.80
C LYS A 358 -7.03 -9.58 15.35
N LYS A 359 -6.37 -10.03 16.42
CA LYS A 359 -5.32 -9.26 17.07
C LYS A 359 -4.11 -9.20 16.14
N ASN A 360 -3.72 -8.00 15.73
CA ASN A 360 -2.49 -7.79 14.98
C ASN A 360 -1.32 -7.63 15.95
N THR A 361 -0.39 -8.57 15.95
CA THR A 361 0.86 -8.53 16.71
C THR A 361 2.09 -8.75 15.83
N LEU A 362 1.94 -8.77 14.51
CA LEU A 362 2.99 -9.19 13.58
C LEU A 362 4.20 -8.26 13.61
N ASP A 363 3.97 -6.94 13.57
CA ASP A 363 5.03 -5.94 13.69
C ASP A 363 5.90 -6.18 14.91
N TYR A 364 5.23 -6.41 16.03
CA TYR A 364 5.87 -6.65 17.29
C TYR A 364 6.66 -7.95 17.34
N GLN A 365 6.12 -9.03 16.77
CA GLN A 365 6.85 -10.28 16.58
C GLN A 365 8.11 -10.05 15.73
N GLY A 366 7.99 -9.26 14.66
CA GLY A 366 9.12 -8.86 13.82
C GLY A 366 10.20 -8.11 14.61
N MET A 367 9.78 -7.12 15.40
CA MET A 367 10.69 -6.33 16.25
C MET A 367 11.43 -7.18 17.30
N GLN A 368 10.85 -8.29 17.73
CA GLN A 368 11.49 -9.22 18.67
C GLN A 368 12.53 -10.12 18.00
N LYS A 369 12.28 -10.52 16.74
CA LYS A 369 13.14 -11.43 15.97
C LYS A 369 14.31 -10.71 15.32
N VAL A 370 14.12 -9.49 14.83
CA VAL A 370 15.15 -8.72 14.13
C VAL A 370 15.57 -7.51 14.96
N ARG A 371 16.88 -7.37 15.19
CA ARG A 371 17.44 -6.23 15.92
C ARG A 371 17.55 -5.01 14.99
N PHE A 372 16.91 -3.91 15.37
CA PHE A 372 17.09 -2.64 14.68
C PHE A 372 18.45 -2.01 14.98
N LYS A 373 19.06 -1.43 13.96
CA LYS A 373 20.10 -0.42 14.14
C LYS A 373 19.41 0.89 14.53
N PRO A 374 19.84 1.58 15.60
CA PRO A 374 19.32 2.90 15.94
C PRO A 374 19.42 3.85 14.74
N LEU A 375 18.45 4.76 14.63
CA LEU A 375 18.54 5.90 13.74
C LEU A 375 19.68 6.82 14.18
N SER A 376 20.35 7.44 13.23
CA SER A 376 21.40 8.42 13.44
C SER A 376 20.80 9.79 13.69
N GLU A 377 20.87 10.25 14.94
CA GLU A 377 20.50 11.62 15.33
C GLU A 377 21.35 12.64 14.54
N GLU A 378 22.63 12.35 14.33
CA GLU A 378 23.56 13.21 13.59
C GLU A 378 23.19 13.41 12.12
N LEU A 379 22.73 12.36 11.43
CA LEU A 379 22.29 12.50 10.04
C LEU A 379 20.90 13.15 9.96
N LEU A 380 19.99 12.74 10.83
CA LEU A 380 18.59 13.16 10.76
C LEU A 380 18.33 14.57 11.31
N LYS A 381 19.26 15.16 12.08
CA LYS A 381 19.12 16.54 12.58
C LYS A 381 18.99 17.59 11.47
N GLU A 382 19.38 17.25 10.24
CA GLU A 382 19.19 18.08 9.04
C GLU A 382 17.72 18.26 8.65
N VAL A 383 16.82 17.41 9.15
CA VAL A 383 15.43 17.37 8.69
C VAL A 383 14.41 17.23 9.82
N VAL A 384 14.80 16.61 10.94
CA VAL A 384 13.94 16.40 12.12
C VAL A 384 14.67 16.72 13.42
N LYS A 385 13.90 17.08 14.45
CA LYS A 385 14.42 17.41 15.79
C LYS A 385 15.14 16.20 16.41
N PRO A 386 16.38 16.35 16.91
CA PRO A 386 17.14 15.25 17.51
C PRO A 386 16.39 14.53 18.65
N ASP A 387 15.69 15.27 19.52
CA ASP A 387 14.91 14.70 20.62
C ASP A 387 13.86 13.67 20.16
N TYR A 388 13.27 13.86 18.98
CA TYR A 388 12.31 12.91 18.43
C TYR A 388 12.99 11.62 17.98
N VAL A 389 14.17 11.72 17.36
CA VAL A 389 14.98 10.56 16.95
C VAL A 389 15.48 9.79 18.18
N SER A 390 15.95 10.51 19.20
CA SER A 390 16.35 9.92 20.48
C SER A 390 15.17 9.22 21.18
N TRP A 391 13.99 9.85 21.14
CA TRP A 391 12.75 9.26 21.64
C TRP A 391 12.45 7.94 20.92
N ILE A 392 12.48 7.90 19.57
CA ILE A 392 12.28 6.68 18.78
C ILE A 392 13.27 5.59 19.21
N ASN A 393 14.58 5.88 19.14
CA ASN A 393 15.65 4.95 19.44
C ASN A 393 15.51 4.30 20.82
N LYS A 394 15.17 5.10 21.84
CA LYS A 394 14.96 4.60 23.19
C LYS A 394 13.81 3.59 23.29
N ARG A 395 12.70 3.81 22.56
CA ARG A 395 11.51 2.94 22.62
C ARG A 395 11.68 1.65 21.82
N ILE A 396 12.31 1.71 20.65
CA ILE A 396 12.51 0.53 19.80
C ILE A 396 13.69 -0.33 20.28
N SER A 397 14.56 0.20 21.15
CA SER A 397 15.69 -0.55 21.71
C SER A 397 15.20 -1.81 22.43
N ASN A 398 15.73 -2.95 22.01
CA ASN A 398 15.29 -4.29 22.42
C ASN A 398 15.89 -4.68 23.80
N ASN A 399 15.79 -3.77 24.79
CA ASN A 399 16.29 -3.99 26.14
C ASN A 399 15.46 -5.06 26.87
N ALA A 400 16.07 -5.81 27.78
CA ALA A 400 15.42 -6.91 28.52
C ALA A 400 14.11 -6.47 29.23
N PHE A 401 14.06 -5.22 29.71
CA PHE A 401 12.87 -4.62 30.31
C PHE A 401 11.72 -4.41 29.32
N ASN A 402 12.04 -4.02 28.08
CA ASN A 402 11.07 -3.92 27.00
C ASN A 402 10.58 -5.32 26.59
N ARG A 403 11.46 -6.34 26.50
CA ARG A 403 11.06 -7.74 26.28
C ARG A 403 10.09 -8.28 27.33
N LEU A 404 10.29 -7.94 28.61
CA LEU A 404 9.42 -8.41 29.69
C LEU A 404 8.04 -7.73 29.65
N LYS A 405 8.01 -6.40 29.54
CA LYS A 405 6.77 -5.64 29.24
C LYS A 405 6.06 -6.23 28.03
N ASN A 406 6.86 -6.68 27.06
CA ASN A 406 6.35 -7.13 25.81
C ASN A 406 5.55 -8.45 25.86
N ILE A 407 5.93 -9.34 26.77
CA ILE A 407 5.22 -10.59 27.06
C ILE A 407 3.88 -10.28 27.75
N PHE A 408 3.84 -9.31 28.65
CA PHE A 408 2.60 -8.92 29.35
C PHE A 408 1.52 -8.35 28.40
N TYR A 409 1.90 -7.63 27.34
CA TYR A 409 0.95 -7.13 26.33
C TYR A 409 0.37 -8.21 25.40
N SER A 410 1.01 -9.38 25.33
CA SER A 410 0.46 -10.52 24.59
C SER A 410 -0.72 -11.19 25.32
N ILE A 411 -0.87 -10.93 26.62
CA ILE A 411 -1.88 -11.54 27.50
C ILE A 411 -3.27 -10.85 27.31
N PRO A 412 -4.37 -11.60 27.11
CA PRO A 412 -5.67 -11.07 26.65
C PRO A 412 -6.35 -10.03 27.57
N LYS A 413 -6.05 -9.99 28.86
CA LYS A 413 -6.82 -9.23 29.87
C LYS A 413 -6.19 -7.90 30.31
N ILE A 414 -4.99 -7.56 29.85
CA ILE A 414 -4.30 -6.34 30.27
C ILE A 414 -4.44 -5.27 29.18
N LYS A 415 -5.61 -4.61 29.13
CA LYS A 415 -5.76 -3.30 28.48
C LYS A 415 -5.13 -2.25 29.39
N THR A 416 -3.82 -2.12 29.36
CA THR A 416 -3.16 -0.95 29.98
C THR A 416 -3.39 0.27 29.10
N PHE A 417 -4.15 1.23 29.65
CA PHE A 417 -4.26 2.61 29.19
C PHE A 417 -2.90 3.17 28.76
N GLY A 418 -2.82 3.71 27.53
CA GLY A 418 -1.76 4.61 27.07
C GLY A 418 -0.44 4.01 26.56
N PHE A 419 0.11 2.97 27.21
CA PHE A 419 1.52 2.59 26.99
C PHE A 419 1.82 1.73 25.75
N SER A 420 0.85 0.96 25.20
CA SER A 420 1.09 0.15 24.00
C SER A 420 1.19 0.97 22.71
N ASN A 421 0.64 2.19 22.74
CA ASN A 421 0.61 3.07 21.57
C ASN A 421 1.99 3.70 21.30
N ASP A 422 2.78 3.94 22.36
CA ASP A 422 4.06 4.62 22.24
C ASP A 422 5.14 3.80 21.52
N ILE A 423 5.21 2.48 21.77
CA ILE A 423 6.19 1.61 21.08
C ILE A 423 5.86 1.51 19.59
N MET A 424 4.57 1.31 19.26
CA MET A 424 4.13 1.25 17.87
C MET A 424 4.31 2.59 17.16
N ALA A 425 4.01 3.72 17.82
CA ALA A 425 4.28 5.05 17.29
C ALA A 425 5.78 5.28 17.05
N ALA A 426 6.65 4.82 17.95
CA ALA A 426 8.09 4.87 17.76
C ALA A 426 8.55 3.98 16.59
N TYR A 427 7.98 2.79 16.45
CA TYR A 427 8.25 1.90 15.33
C TYR A 427 7.79 2.49 13.99
N TYR A 428 6.59 3.07 13.92
CA TYR A 428 6.09 3.76 12.72
C TYR A 428 6.93 4.98 12.36
N GLY A 429 7.34 5.76 13.36
CA GLY A 429 8.34 6.82 13.18
C GLY A 429 9.67 6.27 12.64
N TYR A 430 10.15 5.14 13.17
CA TYR A 430 11.37 4.50 12.71
C TYR A 430 11.31 4.12 11.23
N VAL A 431 10.29 3.37 10.82
CA VAL A 431 10.16 2.91 9.42
C VAL A 431 9.87 4.06 8.45
N THR A 432 9.32 5.18 8.93
CA THR A 432 9.12 6.38 8.12
C THR A 432 10.42 7.15 7.92
N LEU A 433 11.24 7.31 8.97
CA LEU A 433 12.49 8.06 8.91
C LEU A 433 13.66 7.27 8.31
N LYS A 434 13.59 5.93 8.31
CA LYS A 434 14.69 5.09 7.84
C LYS A 434 15.08 5.34 6.37
N PRO A 435 14.15 5.46 5.40
CA PRO A 435 14.50 5.83 4.03
C PRO A 435 15.19 7.20 3.91
N ILE A 436 14.77 8.17 4.73
CA ILE A 436 15.38 9.51 4.76
C ILE A 436 16.83 9.41 5.26
N GLU A 437 17.08 8.66 6.34
CA GLU A 437 18.43 8.42 6.83
C GLU A 437 19.32 7.74 5.76
N ASN A 438 18.79 6.70 5.09
CA ASN A 438 19.51 5.98 4.04
C ASN A 438 19.91 6.92 2.90
N LEU A 439 19.00 7.82 2.50
CA LEU A 439 19.27 8.82 1.48
C LEU A 439 20.38 9.81 1.88
N ILE A 440 20.30 10.38 3.09
CA ILE A 440 21.33 11.31 3.61
C ILE A 440 22.70 10.60 3.69
N ARG A 441 22.69 9.34 4.13
CA ARG A 441 23.90 8.50 4.19
C ARG A 441 24.52 8.28 2.81
N ARG A 442 23.70 7.98 1.79
CA ARG A 442 24.15 7.84 0.39
C ARG A 442 24.76 9.14 -0.14
N ARG A 443 24.13 10.28 0.10
CA ARG A 443 24.68 11.61 -0.21
C ARG A 443 26.05 11.82 0.41
N ASN A 444 26.18 11.62 1.72
CA ASN A 444 27.45 11.86 2.41
C ASN A 444 28.54 10.89 1.91
N SER A 445 28.20 9.63 1.62
CA SER A 445 29.15 8.67 1.06
C SER A 445 29.63 9.06 -0.35
N SER A 446 28.80 9.71 -1.15
CA SER A 446 29.16 10.18 -2.50
C SER A 446 30.00 11.47 -2.51
N ILE A 447 29.98 12.26 -1.43
CA ILE A 447 30.73 13.52 -1.32
C ILE A 447 32.13 13.27 -0.73
N TYR A 448 32.25 12.31 0.19
CA TYR A 448 33.48 12.06 0.95
C TYR A 448 34.21 10.76 0.57
N GLY A 449 33.65 9.95 -0.34
CA GLY A 449 34.29 8.78 -0.93
C GLY A 449 34.65 9.06 -2.37
#